data_AF-A0A933IVG0-F1
#
_entry.id   AF-A0A933IVG0-F1
#
_cell.length_a   1.000
_cell.length_b   1.000
_cell.length_c   1.000
_cell.angle_alpha   90.00
_cell.angle_beta   90.00
_cell.angle_gamma   90.00
#
_symmetry.space_group_name_H-M   'P 1'
#
loop_
_entity.id
_entity.type
_entity.pdbx_description
1 polymer ?
#
loop_
_entity_poly.entity_id
_entity_poly.type
_entity_poly.pdbx_seq_one_letter_code
_entity_poly.pdbx_strand_id
1 'polypeptide(L)' 'MFYIYILQSLKDKKLYIGYTNDLKRRMAEHQNGLSQSTKYRIPLELIYYEAYKNNQDAQAS' A
#
# COMPACT_ATOMS: atom_id res chain seq x y z
N MET A 1 11.92 1.91 9.70
CA MET A 1 11.23 2.75 8.72
C MET A 1 9.87 2.16 8.49
N PHE A 2 8.84 2.99 8.46
CA PHE A 2 7.46 2.60 8.29
C PHE A 2 6.85 3.46 7.18
N TYR A 3 5.89 2.90 6.47
CA TYR A 3 5.33 3.50 5.28
C TYR A 3 3.83 3.49 5.34
N ILE A 4 3.21 4.65 5.16
CA ILE A 4 1.82 4.77 4.73
C ILE A 4 1.86 4.87 3.21
N TYR A 5 0.97 4.16 2.52
CA TYR A 5 0.92 4.17 1.06
C TYR A 5 -0.50 4.16 0.54
N ILE A 6 -0.69 4.73 -0.65
CA ILE A 6 -1.95 4.75 -1.37
C ILE A 6 -1.76 4.05 -2.71
N LEU A 7 -2.58 3.03 -2.95
CA LEU A 7 -2.69 2.34 -4.22
C LEU A 7 -3.96 2.76 -4.94
N GLN A 8 -3.88 2.96 -6.25
CA GLN A 8 -5.05 3.08 -7.11
C GLN A 8 -5.21 1.81 -7.93
N SER A 9 -6.40 1.22 -7.89
CA SER A 9 -6.73 0.15 -8.84
C SER A 9 -6.94 0.73 -10.22
N LEU A 10 -6.24 0.20 -11.22
CA LEU A 10 -6.48 0.60 -12.60
C LEU A 10 -7.81 0.04 -13.15
N LYS A 11 -8.34 -1.01 -12.50
CA LYS A 11 -9.59 -1.69 -12.86
C LYS A 11 -10.83 -0.90 -12.40
N ASP A 12 -10.87 -0.49 -11.14
CA ASP A 12 -12.05 0.17 -10.56
C ASP A 12 -11.82 1.64 -10.17
N LYS A 13 -10.60 2.16 -10.38
CA LYS A 13 -10.17 3.54 -10.06
C LYS A 13 -10.28 3.92 -8.59
N LYS A 14 -10.69 3.00 -7.70
CA LYS A 14 -10.78 3.25 -6.26
C LYS A 14 -9.41 3.17 -5.61
N LEU A 15 -9.27 3.86 -4.50
CA LEU A 15 -8.05 3.88 -3.70
C LEU A 15 -8.01 2.74 -2.68
N TYR A 16 -6.82 2.43 -2.21
CA TYR A 16 -6.54 1.57 -1.07
C TYR A 16 -5.41 2.19 -0.27
N ILE A 17 -5.65 2.41 1.02
CA ILE A 17 -4.64 2.94 1.94
C ILE A 17 -4.12 1.78 2.76
N GLY A 18 -2.80 1.68 2.88
CA GLY A 18 -2.17 0.64 3.67
C GLY A 18 -0.95 1.14 4.40
N TYR A 19 -0.47 0.28 5.30
CA TYR A 19 0.69 0.53 6.14
C TYR A 19 1.63 -0.67 6.14
N THR A 20 2.94 -0.44 6.19
CA THR A 20 3.94 -1.52 6.22
C THR A 20 5.30 -1.01 6.71
N ASN A 21 6.14 -1.89 7.26
CA ASN A 21 7.55 -1.61 7.51
C ASN A 21 8.45 -1.91 6.29
N ASP A 22 7.89 -2.55 5.26
CA ASP A 22 8.58 -2.89 4.02
C ASP A 22 7.63 -2.65 2.84
N LEU A 23 7.81 -1.50 2.17
CA LEU A 23 6.99 -1.10 1.04
C LEU A 23 7.23 -1.99 -0.18
N LYS A 24 8.47 -2.41 -0.44
CA LYS A 24 8.81 -3.22 -1.62
C LYS A 24 8.16 -4.59 -1.56
N ARG A 25 8.30 -5.29 -0.42
CA ARG A 25 7.64 -6.58 -0.19
C ARG A 25 6.13 -6.43 -0.34
N ARG A 26 5.55 -5.39 0.26
CA ARG A 26 4.11 -5.19 0.25
C ARG A 26 3.56 -4.91 -1.14
N MET A 27 4.27 -4.12 -1.95
CA MET A 27 3.91 -3.89 -3.35
C MET A 27 3.93 -5.19 -4.16
N ALA A 28 4.94 -6.04 -3.96
CA ALA A 28 4.99 -7.35 -4.62
C ALA A 28 3.80 -8.24 -4.22
N GLU A 29 3.43 -8.28 -2.94
CA GLU A 29 2.25 -9.03 -2.46
C GLU A 29 0.95 -8.55 -3.12
N HIS A 30 0.76 -7.24 -3.23
CA HIS A 30 -0.40 -6.66 -3.89
C HIS A 30 -0.45 -7.01 -5.38
N GLN A 31 0.69 -6.94 -6.08
CA GLN A 31 0.76 -7.27 -7.51
C GLN A 31 0.54 -8.76 -7.78
N ASN A 32 0.91 -9.64 -6.85
CA ASN A 32 0.73 -11.09 -6.96
C ASN A 32 -0.61 -11.60 -6.41
N GLY A 33 -1.53 -10.72 -6.00
CA GLY A 33 -2.85 -11.14 -5.50
C GLY A 33 -2.83 -11.81 -4.12
N LEU A 34 -1.76 -11.62 -3.35
CA LEU A 34 -1.61 -12.20 -2.02
C LEU A 34 -2.35 -11.39 -0.95
N SER A 35 -2.75 -10.15 -1.25
CA SER A 35 -3.56 -9.32 -0.34
C SER A 35 -5.06 -9.54 -0.56
N GLN A 36 -5.76 -10.09 0.45
CA GLN A 36 -7.20 -10.35 0.36
C GLN A 36 -8.03 -9.11 0.01
N SER A 37 -7.64 -7.94 0.52
CA SER A 37 -8.37 -6.67 0.30
C SER A 37 -8.25 -6.14 -1.12
N THR A 38 -7.22 -6.51 -1.87
CA THR A 38 -6.94 -5.93 -3.19
C THR A 38 -6.77 -6.96 -4.30
N LYS A 39 -6.74 -8.27 -4.00
CA LYS A 39 -6.51 -9.34 -4.99
C LYS A 39 -7.48 -9.31 -6.17
N TYR A 40 -8.73 -8.87 -5.96
CA TYR A 40 -9.74 -8.75 -7.02
C TYR A 40 -9.69 -7.43 -7.80
N ARG A 41 -8.80 -6.52 -7.40
CA ARG A 41 -8.68 -5.13 -7.85
C ARG A 41 -7.37 -4.86 -8.61
N ILE A 42 -6.58 -5.89 -8.89
CA ILE A 42 -5.35 -5.80 -9.69
C ILE A 42 -5.70 -5.46 -11.16
N PRO A 43 -4.84 -4.71 -11.89
CA PRO A 43 -3.55 -4.14 -11.44
C PRO A 43 -3.71 -2.91 -10.55
N LEU A 44 -2.74 -2.72 -9.64
CA LEU A 44 -2.67 -1.63 -8.66
C LEU A 44 -1.43 -0.79 -8.94
N GLU A 45 -1.58 0.52 -8.94
CA GLU A 45 -0.50 1.49 -9.09
C GLU A 45 -0.25 2.19 -7.75
N LEU A 46 1.02 2.31 -7.35
CA LEU A 46 1.41 3.10 -6.19
C LEU A 46 1.43 4.57 -6.59
N ILE A 47 0.45 5.34 -6.12
CA ILE A 47 0.31 6.75 -6.47
C ILE A 47 0.92 7.68 -5.41
N TYR A 48 1.14 7.18 -4.20
CA TYR A 48 1.67 7.95 -3.09
C TYR A 48 2.23 7.05 -1.98
N TYR A 49 3.30 7.51 -1.32
CA TYR A 49 3.73 6.95 -0.05
C TYR A 49 4.46 8.00 0.80
N GLU A 50 4.42 7.81 2.11
CA GLU A 50 5.22 8.55 3.08
C GLU A 50 6.07 7.59 3.89
N ALA A 51 7.24 8.05 4.33
CA ALA A 51 8.20 7.25 5.08
C ALA A 51 8.50 7.89 6.44
N TYR A 52 8.39 7.09 7.48
CA TYR A 52 8.55 7.49 8.87
C TYR A 52 9.67 6.68 9.53
N LYS A 53 10.52 7.33 10.33
CA LYS A 53 11.61 6.64 11.03
C LYS A 53 11.08 5.74 12.13
N ASN A 54 10.10 6.23 12.89
CA ASN A 54 9.48 5.55 14.03
C ASN A 54 8.01 5.19 13.75
N ASN A 55 7.53 4.11 14.36
CA ASN A 55 6.16 3.59 14.15
C ASN A 55 5.10 4.59 14.64
N GLN A 56 5.40 5.31 15.73
CA GLN A 56 4.47 6.25 16.36
C GLN A 56 4.08 7.42 15.45
N ASP A 57 5.02 7.94 14.65
CA ASP A 57 4.74 9.06 13.74
C ASP A 57 3.81 8.63 12.60
N ALA A 58 3.94 7.37 12.15
CA ALA A 58 3.17 6.83 11.03
C ALA A 58 1.72 6.47 11.38
N GLN A 59 1.37 6.32 12.66
CA GLN A 59 0.00 6.02 13.09
C GLN A 59 -0.77 7.26 13.57
N ALA A 60 -0.08 8.39 13.75
CA ALA A 60 -0.64 9.64 14.24
C ALA A 60 -0.99 10.65 13.13
N SER A 61 -0.75 10.30 11.87
CA SER A 61 -0.96 11.14 10.68
C SER A 61 -2.30 10.87 9.98
#